data_AF-A0A7W0R7Z1-F1
#
_entry.id   AF-A0A7W0R7Z1-F1
#
_cell.length_a   1.000
_cell.length_b   1.000
_cell.length_c   1.000
_cell.angle_alpha   90.00
_cell.angle_beta   90.00
_cell.angle_gamma   90.00
#
_symmetry.space_group_name_H-M   'P 1'
#
loop_
_entity.id
_entity.type
_entity.pdbx_description
1 polymer ?
#
loop_
_entity_poly.entity_id
_entity_poly.type
_entity_poly.pdbx_seq_one_letter_code
_entity_poly.pdbx_strand_id
1 'polypeptide(L)' 'MTGFHRPQATLTCDGVPLEAIVSAEGTPLYVYSAATIVERYRAIDDAFGAYPHSLHYALKA' A
#
# COMPACT_ATOMS: atom_id res chain seq x y z
N MET A 1 1.23 -11.39 1.73
CA MET A 1 1.40 -11.03 0.31
C MET A 1 1.12 -9.53 0.21
N THR A 2 2.14 -8.70 -0.03
CA THR A 2 2.06 -7.23 0.11
C THR A 2 1.22 -6.60 -1.00
N GLY A 3 0.30 -5.70 -0.65
CA GLY A 3 -0.51 -4.94 -1.59
C GLY A 3 -1.82 -5.63 -1.96
N PHE A 4 -2.38 -5.23 -3.09
CA PHE A 4 -3.67 -5.71 -3.56
C PHE A 4 -3.50 -6.90 -4.51
N HIS A 5 -4.17 -8.01 -4.18
CA HIS A 5 -4.07 -9.25 -4.94
C HIS A 5 -5.43 -9.93 -5.06
N ARG A 6 -5.63 -10.67 -6.15
CA ARG A 6 -6.85 -11.45 -6.39
C ARG A 6 -6.58 -12.95 -6.53
N PRO A 7 -6.17 -13.66 -5.46
CA PRO A 7 -6.11 -15.11 -5.47
C PRO A 7 -7.52 -15.69 -5.65
N GLN A 8 -7.71 -16.55 -6.67
CA GLN A 8 -8.93 -17.32 -6.90
C GLN A 8 -10.23 -16.50 -6.76
N ALA A 9 -10.26 -15.33 -7.40
CA ALA A 9 -11.38 -14.37 -7.46
C ALA A 9 -11.62 -13.46 -6.23
N THR A 10 -11.10 -13.79 -5.04
CA THR A 10 -11.23 -12.94 -3.84
C THR A 10 -10.20 -11.81 -3.84
N LEU A 11 -10.63 -10.56 -3.69
CA LEU A 11 -9.73 -9.42 -3.58
C LEU A 11 -9.25 -9.25 -2.14
N THR A 12 -7.93 -9.20 -1.97
CA THR A 12 -7.25 -9.06 -0.68
C THR A 12 -6.33 -7.85 -0.68
N CYS A 13 -6.14 -7.23 0.49
CA CYS A 13 -5.10 -6.24 0.76
C CYS A 13 -4.20 -6.80 1.86
N ASP A 14 -2.90 -6.95 1.59
CA ASP A 14 -1.93 -7.51 2.55
C ASP A 14 -2.32 -8.92 3.08
N GLY A 15 -3.10 -9.68 2.31
CA GLY A 15 -3.65 -10.98 2.68
C GLY A 15 -4.98 -10.94 3.43
N VAL A 16 -5.51 -9.76 3.75
CA VAL A 16 -6.83 -9.58 4.36
C VAL A 16 -7.90 -9.46 3.26
N PRO A 17 -8.94 -10.30 3.25
CA PRO A 17 -10.06 -10.16 2.30
C PRO A 17 -10.76 -8.81 2.45
N LEU A 18 -10.97 -8.09 1.35
CA LEU A 18 -11.66 -6.79 1.41
C LEU A 18 -13.10 -6.91 1.90
N GLU A 19 -13.77 -8.04 1.65
CA GLU A 19 -15.10 -8.33 2.17
C GLU A 19 -15.14 -8.31 3.71
N ALA A 20 -14.09 -8.81 4.36
CA ALA A 20 -13.99 -8.78 5.82
C ALA A 20 -13.84 -7.34 6.35
N ILE A 21 -13.07 -6.50 5.64
CA ILE A 21 -12.90 -5.08 5.99
C ILE A 21 -14.22 -4.33 5.81
N VAL A 22 -14.92 -4.55 4.68
CA VAL A 22 -16.22 -3.95 4.39
C VAL A 22 -17.26 -4.36 5.44
N SER A 23 -17.27 -5.64 5.86
CA SER A 23 -18.19 -6.12 6.88
C SER A 23 -17.96 -5.47 8.25
N ALA A 24 -16.73 -5.07 8.57
CA ALA A 24 -16.37 -4.45 9.83
C ALA A 24 -16.61 -2.92 9.81
N GLU A 25 -16.27 -2.25 8.70
CA GLU A 25 -16.16 -0.78 8.63
C GLU A 25 -17.28 -0.12 7.79
N GLY A 26 -18.01 -0.88 6.97
CA GLY A 26 -19.04 -0.37 6.06
C GLY A 26 -18.49 0.40 4.85
N THR A 27 -19.37 0.88 3.96
CA THR A 27 -18.99 1.61 2.72
C THR A 27 -19.64 2.99 2.65
N PRO A 28 -19.01 4.01 2.01
CA PRO A 28 -17.74 3.93 1.28
C PRO A 28 -16.51 3.94 2.21
N LEU A 29 -15.47 3.20 1.82
CA LEU A 29 -14.21 3.15 2.57
C LEU A 29 -13.01 3.13 1.61
N TYR A 30 -11.91 3.74 2.04
CA TYR A 30 -10.62 3.66 1.36
C TYR A 30 -9.71 2.69 2.09
N VAL A 31 -9.13 1.73 1.36
CA VAL A 31 -8.13 0.79 1.89
C VAL A 31 -6.79 1.15 1.31
N TYR A 32 -5.77 1.22 2.16
CA TYR A 32 -4.39 1.38 1.76
C TYR A 32 -3.56 0.24 2.33
N SER A 33 -2.57 -0.22 1.57
CA SER A 33 -1.54 -1.14 2.06
C SER A 33 -0.36 -0.34 2.58
N ALA A 34 -0.13 -0.39 3.89
CA ALA A 34 1.01 0.27 4.53
C ALA A 34 2.33 -0.30 4.00
N ALA A 35 2.40 -1.62 3.83
CA ALA A 35 3.58 -2.29 3.29
C ALA A 35 3.89 -1.84 1.85
N THR A 36 2.86 -1.65 1.01
CA THR A 36 3.04 -1.09 -0.35
C THR A 36 3.61 0.33 -0.30
N ILE A 37 3.10 1.21 0.57
CA ILE A 37 3.61 2.59 0.70
C ILE A 37 5.09 2.57 1.10
N VAL A 38 5.47 1.75 2.07
CA VAL A 38 6.86 1.61 2.53
C VAL A 38 7.77 1.06 1.42
N GLU A 39 7.32 0.03 0.69
CA GLU A 39 8.08 -0.53 -0.43
C GLU A 39 8.30 0.51 -1.54
N ARG A 40 7.31 1.34 -1.85
CA ARG A 40 7.45 2.42 -2.85
C ARG A 40 8.38 3.53 -2.37
N TYR A 41 8.31 3.91 -1.10
CA TYR A 41 9.27 4.84 -0.51
C TYR A 41 10.71 4.31 -0.66
N ARG A 42 10.94 3.06 -0.21
CA ARG A 42 12.28 2.43 -0.27
C ARG A 42 12.80 2.30 -1.69
N ALA A 43 11.96 1.92 -2.65
CA ALA A 43 12.38 1.83 -4.04
C ALA A 43 12.91 3.16 -4.61
N ILE A 44 12.35 4.29 -4.19
CA ILE A 44 12.83 5.61 -4.59
C ILE A 44 14.12 5.95 -3.83
N ASP A 45 14.16 5.75 -2.52
CA ASP A 45 15.33 5.97 -1.65
C ASP A 45 16.56 5.20 -2.15
N ASP A 46 16.38 3.90 -2.42
CA ASP A 46 17.40 3.00 -2.93
C ASP A 46 17.93 3.42 -4.31
N ALA A 47 17.07 4.02 -5.16
CA ALA A 47 17.47 4.47 -6.50
C ALA A 47 18.45 5.65 -6.48
N PHE A 48 18.46 6.46 -5.41
CA PHE A 48 19.47 7.52 -5.23
C PHE A 48 20.79 6.96 -4.67
N GLY A 49 20.79 5.76 -4.10
CA GLY A 49 21.96 5.11 -3.54
C GLY A 49 22.70 6.01 -2.53
N ALA A 50 24.01 6.17 -2.70
CA ALA A 50 24.84 6.96 -1.80
C ALA A 50 24.80 8.48 -2.06
N TYR A 51 24.06 8.95 -3.07
CA TYR A 51 24.00 10.38 -3.36
C TYR A 51 23.28 11.12 -2.23
N PRO A 52 23.80 12.28 -1.74
CA PRO A 52 23.12 13.05 -0.71
C PRO A 52 21.74 13.53 -1.18
N HIS A 53 20.66 12.99 -0.61
CA HIS A 53 19.29 13.31 -1.01
C HIS A 53 18.34 13.34 0.18
N SER A 54 17.13 13.84 -0.06
CA SER A 54 16.02 13.82 0.89
C SER A 54 14.71 13.73 0.14
N LEU A 55 13.88 12.75 0.48
CA LEU A 55 12.58 12.55 -0.14
C LEU A 55 11.50 13.29 0.65
N HIS A 56 10.78 14.17 -0.03
CA HIS A 56 9.67 14.92 0.54
C HIS A 56 8.37 14.50 -0.14
N TYR A 57 7.53 13.77 0.59
CA TYR A 57 6.24 13.32 0.06
C TYR A 57 5.31 14.51 -0.20
N ALA A 58 4.73 14.57 -1.40
CA ALA A 58 3.77 15.61 -1.76
C ALA A 58 2.41 15.32 -1.11
N LEU A 59 2.10 16.02 -0.03
CA LEU A 59 0.92 15.74 0.80
C LEU A 59 -0.43 15.93 0.09
N LYS A 60 -0.47 16.63 -1.04
CA LYS A 60 -1.68 16.86 -1.84
C LYS A 60 -2.14 15.64 -2.66
N ALA A 61 -1.37 14.54 -2.62
CA ALA A 61 -1.66 13.31 -3.34
C ALA A 61 -2.98 12.67 -2.87
#